data_AF-A0A0L0T202-F1
#
_entry.id   AF-A0A0L0T202-F1
#
_cell.length_a   1.000
_cell.length_b   1.000
_cell.length_c   1.000
_cell.angle_alpha   90.00
_cell.angle_beta   90.00
_cell.angle_gamma   90.00
#
_symmetry.space_group_name_H-M   'P 1'
#
loop_
_entity.id
_entity.type
_entity.pdbx_description
1 polymer ?
#
loop_
_entity_poly.entity_id
_entity_poly.type
_entity_poly.pdbx_seq_one_letter_code
_entity_poly.pdbx_strand_id
1 'polypeptide(L)'
;MIVATVAFGMGIDNADVRFVMHHALPHSLEGYYQETGRAWRDGLESHCVLYYNFADKARINALIVKGEGMWEKKENQLGKLRQVVQYCENKYDCRRHLVLQYFGE
;
A
#
# COMPACT_ATOMS: atom_id res chain seq x y z
N MET A 1 -8.54 -8.50 16.55
CA MET A 1 -8.19 -7.38 15.66
C MET A 1 -6.85 -6.83 16.09
N ILE A 2 -5.90 -6.72 15.17
CA ILE A 2 -4.56 -6.17 15.44
C ILE A 2 -4.47 -4.84 14.68
N VAL A 3 -4.07 -3.78 15.37
CA VAL A 3 -3.77 -2.48 14.76
C VAL A 3 -2.26 -2.31 14.79
N ALA A 4 -1.66 -2.21 13.60
CA ALA A 4 -0.22 -2.27 13.42
C ALA A 4 0.25 -1.20 12.44
N THR A 5 1.46 -0.68 12.66
CA THR A 5 2.20 -0.01 11.59
C THR A 5 2.80 -1.05 10.65
N VAL A 6 3.17 -0.64 9.43
CA VAL A 6 3.74 -1.53 8.41
C VAL A 6 4.86 -2.42 8.96
N ALA A 7 5.78 -1.85 9.75
CA ALA A 7 6.89 -2.58 10.36
C ALA A 7 6.45 -3.70 11.34
N PHE A 8 5.34 -3.51 12.05
CA PHE A 8 4.83 -4.48 13.02
C PHE A 8 4.01 -5.59 12.36
N GLY A 9 3.24 -5.26 11.31
CA GLY A 9 2.43 -6.24 10.58
C GLY A 9 3.26 -7.29 9.82
N MET A 10 4.53 -6.99 9.52
CA MET A 10 5.37 -7.88 8.71
C MET A 10 5.71 -9.22 9.39
N GLY A 11 5.77 -9.28 10.72
CA GLY A 11 6.15 -10.46 11.49
C GLY A 11 4.99 -11.41 11.84
N ILE A 12 3.76 -11.08 11.45
CA ILE A 12 2.57 -11.87 11.75
C ILE A 12 2.26 -12.74 10.52
N ASP A 13 2.40 -14.05 10.70
CA ASP A 13 2.01 -15.06 9.71
C ASP A 13 0.84 -15.86 10.27
N ASN A 14 -0.37 -15.43 9.93
CA ASN A 14 -1.58 -16.15 10.25
C ASN A 14 -2.37 -16.37 8.96
N ALA A 15 -2.73 -17.62 8.68
CA ALA A 15 -3.38 -18.01 7.44
C ALA A 15 -4.87 -17.60 7.38
N ASP A 16 -5.50 -17.34 8.54
CA ASP A 16 -6.93 -17.09 8.68
C ASP A 16 -7.33 -15.60 8.61
N VAL A 17 -6.47 -14.74 8.07
CA VAL A 17 -6.71 -13.29 7.99
C VAL A 17 -7.80 -12.98 6.96
N ARG A 18 -8.98 -12.54 7.46
CA ARG A 18 -10.15 -12.18 6.63
C ARG A 18 -10.20 -10.72 6.17
N PHE A 19 -9.54 -9.83 6.88
CA PHE A 19 -9.59 -8.40 6.58
C PHE A 19 -8.21 -7.76 6.75
N VAL A 20 -7.79 -7.00 5.74
CA VAL A 20 -6.66 -6.07 5.82
C VAL A 20 -7.19 -4.68 5.52
N MET A 21 -7.00 -3.74 6.45
CA MET A 21 -7.51 -2.38 6.33
C MET A 21 -6.37 -1.37 6.44
N HIS A 22 -6.18 -0.60 5.39
CA HIS A 22 -5.24 0.51 5.33
C HIS A 22 -5.97 1.81 5.65
N HIS A 23 -5.75 2.33 6.86
CA HIS A 23 -6.33 3.61 7.30
C HIS A 23 -5.61 4.85 6.76
N ALA A 24 -4.47 4.67 6.09
CA ALA A 24 -3.74 5.73 5.43
C ALA A 24 -3.16 5.19 4.12
N LEU A 25 -2.83 6.10 3.21
CA LEU A 25 -2.15 5.76 1.96
C LEU A 25 -0.85 4.94 2.21
N PRO A 26 -0.64 3.83 1.49
CA PRO A 26 0.62 3.11 1.52
C PRO A 26 1.72 3.94 0.83
N HIS A 27 2.97 3.70 1.22
CA HIS A 27 4.12 4.41 0.64
C HIS A 27 4.45 3.98 -0.79
N SER A 28 4.04 2.77 -1.18
CA SER A 28 4.22 2.24 -2.53
C SER A 28 3.19 1.15 -2.84
N LEU A 29 3.01 0.84 -4.13
CA LEU A 29 2.11 -0.24 -4.55
C LEU A 29 2.69 -1.62 -4.22
N GLU A 30 4.01 -1.79 -4.20
CA GLU A 30 4.64 -3.02 -3.76
C GLU A 30 4.36 -3.31 -2.29
N GLY A 31 4.50 -2.29 -1.42
CA GLY A 31 4.17 -2.40 -0.01
C GLY A 31 2.71 -2.77 0.18
N TYR A 32 1.81 -2.06 -0.50
CA TYR A 32 0.37 -2.37 -0.46
C TYR A 32 0.07 -3.81 -0.89
N TYR A 33 0.68 -4.29 -1.98
CA TYR A 33 0.49 -5.65 -2.48
C TYR A 33 1.00 -6.70 -1.48
N GLN A 34 2.19 -6.50 -0.91
CA GLN A 34 2.74 -7.42 0.10
C GLN A 34 1.95 -7.43 1.40
N GLU A 35 1.46 -6.27 1.84
CA GLU A 35 0.67 -6.12 3.07
C GLU A 35 -0.72 -6.77 2.92
N THR A 36 -1.38 -6.56 1.78
CA THR A 36 -2.69 -7.16 1.48
C THR A 36 -2.61 -8.65 1.15
N GLY A 37 -1.50 -9.12 0.57
CA GLY A 37 -1.22 -10.54 0.29
C GLY A 37 -1.04 -11.43 1.54
N ARG A 38 -1.23 -10.88 2.73
CA ARG A 38 -1.35 -11.64 3.99
C ARG A 38 -2.74 -12.21 4.20
N ALA A 39 -3.75 -11.59 3.59
CA ALA A 39 -5.10 -12.12 3.56
C ALA A 39 -5.19 -13.35 2.63
N TRP A 40 -6.26 -14.14 2.76
CA TRP A 40 -6.61 -15.22 1.81
C TRP A 40 -5.58 -16.37 1.70
N ARG A 41 -4.64 -16.52 2.65
CA ARG A 41 -3.63 -17.59 2.58
C ARG A 41 -4.20 -19.01 2.73
N ASP A 42 -5.37 -19.13 3.35
CA ASP A 42 -6.15 -20.37 3.45
C ASP A 42 -7.08 -20.62 2.24
N GLY A 43 -7.08 -19.73 1.24
CA GLY A 43 -7.92 -19.81 0.05
C GLY A 43 -9.37 -19.35 0.26
N LEU A 44 -9.74 -18.94 1.47
CA LEU A 44 -11.08 -18.44 1.78
C LEU A 44 -11.18 -16.94 1.55
N GLU A 45 -12.34 -16.50 1.07
CA GLU A 45 -12.61 -15.10 0.73
C GLU A 45 -12.15 -14.15 1.84
N SER A 46 -11.44 -13.11 1.43
CA SER A 46 -10.89 -12.10 2.32
C SER A 46 -10.94 -10.74 1.64
N HIS A 47 -11.04 -9.68 2.43
CA HIS A 47 -11.21 -8.32 1.93
C HIS A 47 -10.00 -7.44 2.27
N CYS A 48 -9.58 -6.67 1.28
CA CYS A 48 -8.55 -5.65 1.43
C CYS A 48 -9.17 -4.29 1.16
N VAL A 49 -9.17 -3.40 2.17
CA VAL A 49 -9.82 -2.09 2.11
C VAL A 49 -8.77 -1.02 2.30
N LEU A 50 -8.70 -0.09 1.34
CA LEU A 50 -7.85 1.09 1.41
C LEU A 50 -8.70 2.34 1.58
N TYR A 51 -8.57 3.01 2.74
CA TYR A 51 -9.17 4.31 2.96
C TYR A 51 -8.29 5.38 2.32
N TYR A 52 -8.82 6.04 1.29
CA TYR A 52 -8.12 7.07 0.55
C TYR A 52 -8.53 8.47 0.97
N ASN A 53 -7.56 9.27 1.40
CA ASN A 53 -7.70 10.71 1.55
C ASN A 53 -6.50 11.41 0.89
N PHE A 54 -6.76 12.37 0.01
CA PHE A 54 -5.70 13.12 -0.65
C PHE A 54 -4.80 13.87 0.36
N ALA A 55 -5.30 14.24 1.53
CA ALA A 55 -4.50 14.85 2.59
C ALA A 55 -3.34 13.94 3.08
N ASP A 56 -3.50 12.62 3.01
CA ASP A 56 -2.42 11.69 3.37
C ASP A 56 -1.22 11.80 2.41
N LYS A 57 -1.46 12.13 1.14
CA LYS A 57 -0.38 12.36 0.17
C LYS A 57 0.55 13.47 0.65
N ALA A 58 -0.02 14.59 1.11
CA ALA A 58 0.77 15.73 1.60
C ALA A 58 1.57 15.35 2.84
N ARG A 59 0.97 14.59 3.77
CA ARG A 59 1.62 14.09 4.98
C ARG A 59 2.80 13.16 4.65
N ILE A 60 2.59 12.18 3.77
CA ILE A 60 3.64 11.22 3.37
C ILE A 60 4.75 11.91 2.59
N ASN A 61 4.40 12.84 1.68
CA ASN A 61 5.39 13.64 0.96
C ASN A 61 6.28 14.44 1.94
N ALA A 62 5.69 15.09 2.94
CA ALA A 62 6.45 15.80 3.97
C ALA A 62 7.39 14.87 4.77
N LEU A 63 6.97 13.63 5.07
CA LEU A 63 7.83 12.64 5.71
C LEU A 63 9.00 12.21 4.82
N ILE A 64 8.78 12.01 3.52
CA ILE A 64 9.84 11.66 2.57
C ILE A 64 10.86 12.82 2.45
N VAL A 65 10.37 14.05 2.32
CA VAL A 65 11.23 15.24 2.17
C VAL A 65 12.07 15.47 3.43
N LYS A 66 11.47 15.33 4.62
CA LYS A 66 12.16 15.48 5.92
C LYS A 66 13.07 14.30 6.26
N GLY A 67 12.84 13.12 5.67
CA GLY A 67 13.66 11.92 5.92
C GLY A 67 15.12 12.10 5.50
N GLU A 68 15.99 11.26 6.06
CA GLU A 68 17.41 11.23 5.70
C GLU A 68 17.64 10.44 4.39
N GLY A 69 18.67 10.81 3.63
CA GLY A 69 19.08 10.09 2.43
C GLY A 69 19.31 10.99 1.21
N MET A 70 19.92 10.39 0.17
CA MET A 70 20.22 11.08 -1.09
C MET A 70 18.95 11.51 -1.82
N TRP A 71 19.06 12.60 -2.59
CA TRP A 71 17.96 13.14 -3.41
C TRP A 71 17.33 12.06 -4.31
N GLU A 72 18.14 11.24 -4.97
CA GLU A 72 17.68 10.17 -5.86
C GLU A 72 16.74 9.17 -5.17
N LYS A 73 17.04 8.81 -3.90
CA LYS A 73 16.15 7.92 -3.12
C LYS A 73 14.82 8.59 -2.82
N LYS A 74 14.84 9.87 -2.45
CA LYS A 74 13.62 10.64 -2.20
C LYS A 74 12.78 10.78 -3.46
N GLU A 75 13.40 11.06 -4.60
CA GLU A 75 12.75 11.16 -5.89
C GLU A 75 12.06 9.84 -6.29
N ASN A 76 12.74 8.70 -6.08
CA ASN A 76 12.14 7.38 -6.27
C ASN A 76 10.92 7.16 -5.35
N GLN A 77 11.05 7.44 -4.05
CA GLN A 77 9.93 7.32 -3.10
C GLN A 77 8.73 8.20 -3.48
N LEU A 78 8.98 9.42 -3.98
CA LEU A 78 7.93 10.31 -4.49
C LEU A 78 7.29 9.76 -5.77
N GLY A 79 8.09 9.15 -6.65
CA GLY A 79 7.60 8.40 -7.82
C GLY A 79 6.62 7.31 -7.42
N LYS A 80 7.00 6.47 -6.45
CA LYS A 80 6.14 5.40 -5.92
C LYS A 80 4.86 5.93 -5.29
N LEU A 81 4.93 7.00 -4.49
CA LEU A 81 3.75 7.63 -3.91
C LEU A 81 2.79 8.15 -5.00
N ARG A 82 3.31 8.73 -6.09
CA ARG A 82 2.47 9.16 -7.23
C ARG A 82 1.71 7.99 -7.84
N GLN A 83 2.35 6.83 -8.00
CA GLN A 83 1.72 5.63 -8.55
C GLN A 83 0.59 5.12 -7.63
N VAL A 84 0.76 5.16 -6.31
CA VAL A 84 -0.31 4.82 -5.36
C VAL A 84 -1.51 5.77 -5.50
N VAL A 85 -1.26 7.08 -5.64
CA VAL A 85 -2.33 8.06 -5.83
C VAL A 85 -3.07 7.79 -7.13
N GLN A 86 -2.35 7.57 -8.23
CA GLN A 86 -2.95 7.21 -9.53
C GLN A 86 -3.79 5.95 -9.44
N TYR A 87 -3.29 4.93 -8.73
CA TYR A 87 -4.08 3.74 -8.44
C TYR A 87 -5.37 4.14 -7.73
N CYS A 88 -5.32 4.83 -6.58
CA CYS A 88 -6.51 5.20 -5.81
C CYS A 88 -7.54 6.00 -6.62
N GLU A 89 -7.07 6.95 -7.43
CA GLU A 89 -7.90 7.85 -8.23
C GLU A 89 -8.52 7.16 -9.46
N ASN A 90 -7.95 6.06 -9.94
CA ASN A 90 -8.53 5.26 -11.00
C ASN A 90 -9.78 4.52 -10.49
N LYS A 91 -10.97 4.97 -10.94
CA LYS A 91 -12.28 4.40 -10.58
C LYS A 91 -12.85 3.46 -11.66
N TYR A 92 -12.18 3.32 -12.79
CA TYR A 92 -12.74 2.68 -13.98
C TYR A 92 -12.13 1.30 -14.24
N ASP A 93 -10.82 1.15 -13.99
CA ASP A 93 -10.12 -0.09 -14.30
C ASP A 93 -10.15 -1.08 -13.12
N CYS A 94 -10.05 -2.35 -13.47
CA CYS A 94 -9.95 -3.43 -12.49
C CYS A 94 -8.71 -3.25 -11.60
N ARG A 95 -8.94 -3.17 -10.28
CA ARG A 95 -7.87 -3.02 -9.29
C ARG A 95 -6.80 -4.11 -9.39
N ARG A 96 -7.20 -5.34 -9.69
CA ARG A 96 -6.26 -6.45 -9.91
C ARG A 96 -5.39 -6.21 -11.13
N HIS A 97 -5.98 -5.77 -12.24
CA HIS A 97 -5.24 -5.50 -13.46
C HIS A 97 -4.21 -4.38 -13.26
N LEU A 98 -4.60 -3.28 -12.60
CA LEU A 98 -3.68 -2.17 -12.30
C LEU A 98 -2.48 -2.59 -11.44
N VAL A 99 -2.69 -3.49 -10.47
CA VAL A 99 -1.60 -4.01 -9.64
C VAL A 99 -0.71 -4.97 -10.43
N LEU A 100 -1.26 -5.84 -11.28
CA LEU A 100 -0.45 -6.74 -12.11
C LEU A 100 0.37 -5.96 -13.14
N GLN A 101 -0.24 -4.99 -13.81
CA GLN A 101 0.44 -4.10 -14.75
C GLN A 101 1.62 -3.36 -14.11
N TYR A 102 1.50 -3.00 -12.82
CA TYR A 102 2.58 -2.39 -12.06
C TYR A 102 3.82 -3.30 -11.96
N PHE A 103 3.63 -4.61 -11.84
CA PHE A 103 4.71 -5.60 -11.80
C PHE A 103 5.14 -6.11 -13.18
N GLY A 104 4.51 -5.64 -14.26
CA GLY A 104 4.79 -6.07 -15.63
C GLY A 104 4.11 -7.38 -16.01
N GLU A 105 3.04 -7.75 -15.31
CA GLU A 105 2.18 -8.92 -15.58
C GLU A 105 0.82 -8.54 -16.18
#